data_AF-A0A2P6W7K4-F1
#
_entry.id   AF-A0A2P6W7K4-F1
#
_cell.length_a   1.000
_cell.length_b   1.000
_cell.length_c   1.000
_cell.angle_alpha   90.00
_cell.angle_beta   90.00
_cell.angle_gamma   90.00
#
_symmetry.space_group_name_H-M   'P 1'
#
loop_
_entity.id
_entity.type
_entity.pdbx_description
1 polymer ?
#
loop_
_entity_poly.entity_id
_entity_poly.type
_entity_poly.pdbx_seq_one_letter_code
_entity_poly.pdbx_strand_id
1 'polypeptide(L)'
;GEIGGSQSGVSEPGFTGILGNLDTAIPPEVLQFVVGIYLIQLLFILGTFYMKIREGENKTYRNMFIGKILISGMIFYSLSLIIVSVLFGSIVQGVPT
;
A
#
# COMPACT_ATOMS: atom_id res chain seq x y z
N GLY A 1 45.73 22.15 8.49
CA GLY A 1 44.94 21.33 9.41
C GLY A 1 43.52 21.36 8.92
N GLU A 2 43.01 20.21 8.51
CA GLU A 2 41.86 20.07 7.61
C GLU A 2 40.55 20.67 8.12
N ILE A 3 39.84 21.26 7.15
CA ILE A 3 38.43 21.65 7.16
C ILE A 3 37.58 20.38 6.94
N GLY A 4 36.98 19.85 8.00
CA GLY A 4 36.04 18.73 7.94
C GLY A 4 34.60 19.21 7.76
N GLY A 5 34.15 19.29 6.50
CA GLY A 5 32.76 19.54 6.15
C GLY A 5 31.88 18.35 6.52
N SER A 6 30.82 18.60 7.28
CA SER A 6 29.76 17.62 7.53
C SER A 6 28.90 17.48 6.26
N GLN A 7 29.13 16.42 5.47
CA GLN A 7 28.17 15.99 4.47
C GLN A 7 26.99 15.33 5.19
N SER A 8 25.86 16.05 5.20
CA SER A 8 24.54 15.53 5.49
C SER A 8 24.18 14.46 4.45
N GLY A 9 24.45 13.20 4.78
CA GLY A 9 23.99 12.04 4.02
C GLY A 9 22.50 11.80 4.26
N VAL A 10 21.65 12.59 3.60
CA VAL A 10 20.23 12.23 3.42
C VAL A 10 20.21 10.98 2.55
N SER A 11 20.11 9.83 3.20
CA SER A 11 19.93 8.55 2.52
C SER A 11 18.45 8.42 2.18
N GLU A 12 18.04 9.00 1.06
CA GLU A 12 16.75 8.68 0.46
C GLU A 12 16.79 7.19 0.04
N PRO A 13 15.91 6.33 0.58
CA PRO A 13 15.81 4.96 0.08
C PRO A 13 15.08 5.02 -1.26
N GLY A 14 15.83 5.27 -2.32
CA GLY A 14 15.35 5.15 -3.69
C GLY A 14 15.02 3.69 -4.00
N PHE A 15 14.00 3.49 -4.83
CA PHE A 15 13.49 2.21 -5.35
C PHE A 15 14.58 1.19 -5.75
N THR A 16 15.75 1.65 -6.19
CA THR A 16 16.92 0.83 -6.52
C THR A 16 17.54 0.09 -5.32
N GLY A 17 17.52 0.66 -4.12
CA GLY A 17 18.08 0.02 -2.91
C GLY A 17 17.21 -1.12 -2.37
N ILE A 18 15.91 -1.05 -2.63
CA ILE A 18 14.90 -2.05 -2.22
C ILE A 18 15.03 -3.33 -3.06
N LEU A 19 15.39 -3.20 -4.35
CA LEU A 19 15.56 -4.33 -5.27
C LEU A 19 16.95 -5.00 -5.18
N GLY A 20 17.95 -4.33 -4.61
CA GLY A 20 19.32 -4.88 -4.50
C GLY A 20 19.52 -5.93 -3.40
N ASN A 21 18.59 -6.07 -2.45
CA ASN A 21 18.70 -6.95 -1.28
C ASN A 21 17.74 -8.15 -1.31
N LEU A 22 17.31 -8.60 -2.49
CA LEU A 22 16.29 -9.67 -2.63
C LEU A 22 16.73 -11.07 -2.13
N ASP A 23 18.02 -11.30 -1.89
CA ASP A 23 18.52 -12.53 -1.23
C ASP A 23 18.40 -12.48 0.31
N THR A 24 18.08 -11.32 0.86
CA THR A 24 17.77 -11.09 2.29
C THR A 24 16.26 -10.85 2.41
N ALA A 25 15.64 -11.31 3.49
CA ALA A 25 14.19 -11.29 3.72
C ALA A 25 13.47 -10.07 3.09
N ILE A 26 12.41 -10.34 2.32
CA ILE A 26 11.65 -9.30 1.59
C ILE A 26 11.20 -8.20 2.56
N PRO A 27 11.53 -6.93 2.29
CA PRO A 27 11.12 -5.83 3.15
C PRO A 27 9.59 -5.74 3.27
N PRO A 28 9.06 -5.51 4.49
CA PRO A 28 7.62 -5.45 4.73
C PRO A 28 6.90 -4.34 3.94
N GLU A 29 7.60 -3.25 3.61
CA GLU A 29 7.06 -2.14 2.81
C GLU A 29 6.70 -2.59 1.39
N VAL A 30 7.48 -3.50 0.81
CA VAL A 30 7.22 -4.09 -0.51
C VAL A 30 5.99 -4.96 -0.46
N LEU A 31 5.84 -5.78 0.59
CA LEU A 31 4.66 -6.62 0.78
C LEU A 31 3.40 -5.76 0.95
N GLN A 32 3.47 -4.68 1.73
CA GLN A 32 2.35 -3.76 1.90
C GLN A 32 1.94 -3.11 0.56
N PHE A 33 2.91 -2.70 -0.25
CA PHE A 33 2.65 -2.13 -1.57
C PHE A 33 1.96 -3.13 -2.51
N VAL A 34 2.45 -4.37 -2.57
CA VAL A 34 1.87 -5.45 -3.37
C VAL A 34 0.43 -5.73 -2.94
N VAL A 35 0.18 -5.83 -1.64
CA VAL A 35 -1.18 -6.04 -1.08
C VAL A 35 -2.11 -4.89 -1.45
N GLY A 36 -1.64 -3.64 -1.36
CA GLY A 36 -2.43 -2.46 -1.76
C GLY A 36 -2.84 -2.51 -3.24
N ILE A 37 -1.92 -2.91 -4.12
CA ILE A 37 -2.22 -3.09 -5.55
C ILE A 37 -3.28 -4.18 -5.76
N TYR A 38 -3.14 -5.33 -5.09
CA TYR A 38 -4.12 -6.42 -5.21
C TYR A 38 -5.52 -6.00 -4.75
N LEU A 39 -5.62 -5.18 -3.71
CA LEU A 39 -6.90 -4.64 -3.26
C LEU A 39 -7.58 -3.78 -4.34
N ILE A 40 -6.84 -2.90 -5.00
CA ILE A 40 -7.37 -2.08 -6.10
C ILE A 40 -7.88 -2.97 -7.24
N GLN A 41 -7.09 -3.97 -7.64
CA GLN A 41 -7.49 -4.91 -8.69
C GLN A 41 -8.76 -5.68 -8.30
N LEU A 42 -8.85 -6.16 -7.06
CA LEU A 42 -10.00 -6.91 -6.57
C LEU A 42 -11.27 -6.05 -6.57
N LEU A 43 -11.19 -4.81 -6.09
CA LEU A 43 -12.30 -3.87 -6.08
C LEU A 43 -12.76 -3.48 -7.49
N PHE A 44 -11.81 -3.33 -8.41
CA PHE A 44 -12.10 -3.05 -9.82
C PHE A 44 -12.87 -4.22 -10.48
N ILE A 45 -12.40 -5.45 -10.27
CA ILE A 45 -13.05 -6.66 -10.75
C ILE A 45 -14.45 -6.79 -10.14
N LEU A 46 -14.56 -6.59 -8.83
CA LEU A 46 -15.83 -6.65 -8.09
C LEU A 46 -16.83 -5.62 -8.60
N GLY A 47 -16.44 -4.35 -8.73
CA GLY A 47 -17.31 -3.29 -9.23
C GLY A 47 -17.76 -3.53 -10.66
N THR A 48 -16.89 -4.09 -11.50
CA THR A 48 -17.23 -4.49 -12.88
C THR A 48 -18.25 -5.62 -12.91
N PHE A 49 -18.03 -6.68 -12.14
CA PHE A 49 -18.96 -7.81 -12.08
C PHE A 49 -20.31 -7.41 -11.47
N TYR A 50 -20.28 -6.68 -10.36
CA TYR A 50 -21.49 -6.19 -9.70
C TYR A 50 -22.37 -5.40 -10.66
N MET A 51 -21.76 -4.46 -11.39
CA MET A 51 -22.48 -3.64 -12.35
C MET A 51 -23.03 -4.47 -13.52
N LYS A 52 -22.23 -5.41 -14.03
CA LYS A 52 -22.62 -6.28 -15.14
C LYS A 52 -23.84 -7.15 -14.78
N ILE A 53 -23.98 -7.56 -13.52
CA ILE A 53 -25.12 -8.33 -13.02
C ILE A 53 -26.36 -7.44 -12.78
N ARG A 54 -26.20 -6.24 -12.21
CA ARG A 54 -27.34 -5.39 -11.82
C ARG A 54 -27.96 -4.60 -12.95
N GLU A 55 -27.15 -3.98 -13.79
CA GLU A 55 -27.61 -2.98 -14.78
C GLU A 55 -27.16 -3.30 -16.21
N GLY A 56 -26.50 -4.44 -16.42
CA GLY A 56 -25.99 -4.84 -17.72
C GLY A 56 -24.82 -3.98 -18.20
N GLU A 57 -24.76 -3.63 -19.48
CA GLU A 57 -23.61 -2.95 -20.10
C GLU A 57 -23.76 -1.41 -20.14
N ASN A 58 -24.15 -0.78 -19.02
CA ASN A 58 -24.11 0.68 -18.93
C ASN A 58 -22.70 1.17 -18.54
N LYS A 59 -21.91 1.56 -19.55
CA LYS A 59 -20.49 1.96 -19.39
C LYS A 59 -20.31 3.20 -18.51
N THR A 60 -21.21 4.18 -18.61
CA THR A 60 -21.14 5.43 -17.82
C THR A 60 -21.38 5.16 -16.35
N TYR A 61 -22.44 4.40 -16.06
CA TYR A 61 -22.83 4.13 -14.69
C TYR A 61 -21.86 3.13 -14.01
N ARG A 62 -21.27 2.22 -14.80
CA ARG A 62 -20.19 1.33 -14.35
C ARG A 62 -18.97 2.08 -13.83
N ASN A 63 -18.46 3.03 -14.59
CA ASN A 63 -17.22 3.73 -14.21
C ASN A 63 -17.45 4.62 -12.98
N MET A 64 -18.61 5.27 -12.88
CA MET A 64 -18.99 6.04 -11.69
C MET A 64 -19.07 5.13 -10.46
N PHE A 65 -19.69 3.96 -10.59
CA PHE A 65 -19.84 3.01 -9.49
C PHE A 65 -18.51 2.40 -9.05
N ILE A 66 -17.66 1.99 -10.00
CA ILE A 66 -16.31 1.49 -9.73
C ILE A 66 -15.49 2.54 -9.00
N GLY A 67 -15.54 3.81 -9.42
CA GLY A 67 -14.85 4.91 -8.71
C GLY A 67 -15.31 5.06 -7.27
N LYS A 68 -16.63 4.97 -7.01
CA LYS A 68 -17.19 5.02 -5.64
C LYS A 68 -16.78 3.83 -4.79
N ILE A 69 -16.70 2.63 -5.37
CA ILE A 69 -16.20 1.44 -4.66
C ILE A 69 -14.71 1.59 -4.36
N LEU A 70 -13.91 2.04 -5.33
CA LEU A 70 -12.48 2.20 -5.15
C LEU A 70 -12.16 3.19 -4.03
N ILE A 71 -12.81 4.35 -4.01
CA ILE A 71 -12.58 5.35 -2.96
C ILE A 71 -13.00 4.81 -1.58
N SER A 72 -14.15 4.13 -1.50
CA SER A 72 -14.63 3.51 -0.25
C SER A 72 -13.67 2.43 0.23
N GLY A 73 -13.25 1.53 -0.65
CA GLY A 73 -12.31 0.45 -0.32
C GLY A 73 -10.93 0.97 0.08
N MET A 74 -10.47 2.08 -0.49
CA MET A 74 -9.21 2.71 -0.10
C MET A 74 -9.27 3.32 1.30
N ILE A 75 -10.39 3.92 1.68
CA ILE A 75 -10.64 4.41 3.05
C ILE A 75 -10.62 3.24 4.03
N PHE A 76 -11.33 2.15 3.71
CA PHE A 76 -11.34 0.93 4.53
C PHE A 76 -9.95 0.31 4.69
N TYR A 77 -9.17 0.25 3.60
CA TYR A 77 -7.80 -0.26 3.65
C TYR A 77 -6.91 0.59 4.55
N SER A 78 -7.01 1.92 4.45
CA SER A 78 -6.26 2.84 5.28
C SER A 78 -6.61 2.69 6.77
N LEU A 79 -7.89 2.53 7.09
CA LEU A 79 -8.33 2.23 8.46
C LEU A 79 -7.79 0.90 8.96
N SER A 80 -7.81 -0.15 8.12
CA SER A 80 -7.23 -1.44 8.47
C SER A 80 -5.73 -1.34 8.75
N LEU A 81 -4.99 -0.55 7.98
CA LEU A 81 -3.56 -0.33 8.22
C LEU A 81 -3.31 0.36 9.55
N ILE A 82 -4.10 1.37 9.91
CA ILE A 82 -3.99 2.04 11.21
C ILE A 82 -4.22 1.05 12.34
N ILE A 83 -5.27 0.22 12.25
CA ILE A 83 -5.59 -0.79 13.28
C ILE A 83 -4.44 -1.78 13.43
N VAL A 84 -3.93 -2.34 12.33
CA VAL A 84 -2.81 -3.28 12.33
C VAL A 84 -1.55 -2.61 12.91
N SER A 85 -1.26 -1.37 12.51
CA SER A 85 -0.13 -0.61 13.04
C SER A 85 -0.22 -0.38 14.55
N VAL A 86 -1.41 -0.15 15.10
CA VAL A 86 -1.60 0.02 16.55
C VAL A 86 -1.43 -1.31 17.29
N LEU A 87 -2.01 -2.39 16.77
CA LEU A 87 -1.96 -3.71 17.38
C LEU A 87 -0.52 -4.27 17.43
N PHE A 88 0.21 -4.17 16.34
CA PHE A 88 1.57 -4.70 16.23
C PHE A 88 2.65 -3.68 16.62
N GLY A 89 2.36 -2.38 16.57
CA GLY A 89 3.30 -1.33 17.02
C GLY A 89 3.63 -1.42 18.50
N SER A 90 2.66 -1.85 19.32
CA SER A 90 2.88 -2.10 20.75
C SER A 90 3.82 -3.29 21.02
N ILE A 91 3.83 -4.29 20.14
CA ILE A 91 4.69 -5.48 20.26
C ILE A 91 6.14 -5.11 19.96
N VAL A 92 6.37 -4.25 18.96
CA VAL A 92 7.72 -3.79 18.59
C VAL A 92 8.38 -2.98 19.71
N GLN A 93 7.61 -2.20 20.48
CA GLN A 93 8.13 -1.43 21.62
C GLN A 93 8.40 -2.30 22.87
N GLY A 94 7.77 -3.47 22.97
CA GLY A 94 7.88 -4.37 24.12
C GLY A 94 9.03 -5.38 24.03
N VAL A 95 9.73 -5.48 22.90
CA VAL A 95 10.91 -6.34 22.74
C VAL A 95 12.15 -5.56 23.21
N PRO A 96 12.78 -5.95 24.33
CA PRO A 96 14.08 -5.38 24.70
C PRO A 96 15.10 -5.86 23.67
N THR A 97 15.65 -4.91 22.91
CA THR A 97 16.90 -5.11 22.17
C THR A 97 18.07 -5.21 23.14
#